data_AF-A0A4Q3WVJ3-F1
#
_entry.id   AF-A0A4Q3WVJ3-F1
#
_cell.length_a   1.000
_cell.length_b   1.000
_cell.length_c   1.000
_cell.angle_alpha   90.00
_cell.angle_beta   90.00
_cell.angle_gamma   90.00
#
_symmetry.space_group_name_H-M   'P 1'
#
loop_
_entity.id
_entity.type
_entity.pdbx_description
1 polymer ?
#
loop_
_entity_poly.entity_id
_entity_poly.type
_entity_poly.pdbx_seq_one_letter_code
_entity_poly.pdbx_strand_id
1 'polypeptide(L)'
;MGEAEVLAELLWREGRFAGFDKALVAEELGREPRWRGDLNELLRALNDWERGFGFRAFDEIVAFVALARENQMFDSVEAAFDCAVAAKIAPRLRGGGAMVEGALVALESWAREREFSRTSEVSKRKRRHLEREGWV
;
A
#
# COMPACT_ATOMS: atom_id res chain seq x y z
N MET A 1 31.65 -17.94 3.54
CA MET A 1 30.96 -16.67 3.77
C MET A 1 30.14 -16.83 5.05
N GLY A 2 30.40 -16.02 6.06
CA GLY A 2 29.63 -16.04 7.30
C GLY A 2 28.25 -15.43 7.09
N GLU A 3 27.27 -15.82 7.90
CA GLU A 3 25.89 -15.28 7.85
C GLU A 3 25.85 -13.75 7.90
N ALA A 4 26.75 -13.13 8.68
CA ALA A 4 26.90 -11.67 8.76
C ALA A 4 27.40 -11.02 7.45
N GLU A 5 28.24 -11.70 6.67
CA GLU A 5 28.73 -11.20 5.38
C GLU A 5 27.63 -11.30 4.31
N VAL A 6 26.85 -12.38 4.32
CA VAL A 6 25.67 -12.53 3.46
C VAL A 6 24.62 -11.47 3.79
N LEU A 7 24.35 -11.25 5.08
CA LEU A 7 23.42 -10.19 5.51
C LEU A 7 23.95 -8.80 5.17
N ALA A 8 25.26 -8.56 5.28
CA ALA A 8 25.87 -7.31 4.86
C ALA A 8 25.71 -7.10 3.34
N GLU A 9 26.03 -8.07 2.49
CA GLU A 9 25.81 -7.95 1.04
C GLU A 9 24.33 -7.75 0.69
N LEU A 10 23.41 -8.45 1.35
CA LEU A 10 21.97 -8.35 1.09
C LEU A 10 21.38 -7.01 1.56
N LEU A 11 21.88 -6.46 2.67
CA LEU A 11 21.43 -5.19 3.23
C LEU A 11 22.20 -4.00 2.67
N TRP A 12 23.18 -4.21 1.80
CA TRP A 12 24.08 -3.18 1.29
C TRP A 12 24.11 -3.22 -0.24
N ARG A 13 23.35 -2.34 -0.88
CA ARG A 13 23.35 -2.17 -2.34
C ARG A 13 24.42 -1.16 -2.72
N GLU A 14 25.51 -1.61 -3.35
CA GLU A 14 26.58 -0.74 -3.91
C GLU A 14 27.09 0.33 -2.92
N GLY A 15 27.36 -0.05 -1.68
CA GLY A 15 27.85 0.91 -0.69
C GLY A 15 26.74 1.66 0.09
N ARG A 16 25.46 1.39 -0.18
CA ARG A 16 24.30 2.01 0.51
C ARG A 16 23.51 0.98 1.30
N PHE A 17 23.26 1.26 2.58
CA PHE A 17 22.31 0.48 3.38
C PHE A 17 20.94 0.44 2.69
N ALA A 18 20.23 -0.68 2.79
CA ALA A 18 18.87 -0.90 2.29
C ALA A 18 17.89 0.04 3.04
N GLY A 19 17.94 1.31 2.67
CA GLY A 19 17.14 2.39 3.18
C GLY A 19 16.03 2.75 2.23
N PHE A 20 15.10 3.54 2.73
CA PHE A 20 14.05 4.13 1.92
C PHE A 20 14.65 5.10 0.89
N ASP A 21 14.60 4.75 -0.40
CA ASP A 21 15.20 5.54 -1.49
C ASP A 21 14.16 6.41 -2.20
N LYS A 22 14.28 7.73 -2.02
CA LYS A 22 13.43 8.73 -2.69
C LYS A 22 13.67 8.81 -4.20
N ALA A 23 14.89 8.51 -4.67
CA ALA A 23 15.20 8.47 -6.08
C ALA A 23 14.46 7.31 -6.76
N LEU A 24 14.41 6.13 -6.11
CA LEU A 24 13.63 4.98 -6.58
C LEU A 24 12.14 5.33 -6.72
N VAL A 25 11.57 6.01 -5.72
CA VAL A 25 10.17 6.45 -5.78
C VAL A 25 9.94 7.46 -6.90
N ALA A 26 10.85 8.42 -7.08
CA ALA A 26 10.75 9.41 -8.15
C ALA A 26 10.86 8.78 -9.54
N GLU A 27 11.80 7.85 -9.72
CA GLU A 27 11.98 7.10 -10.96
C GLU A 27 10.73 6.29 -11.31
N GLU A 28 10.21 5.53 -10.35
CA GLU A 28 9.05 4.69 -10.61
C GLU A 28 7.79 5.54 -10.89
N LEU A 29 7.63 6.69 -10.23
CA LEU A 29 6.58 7.65 -10.58
C LEU A 29 6.78 8.30 -11.96
N GLY A 30 8.02 8.39 -12.45
CA GLY A 30 8.31 8.81 -13.81
C GLY A 30 7.90 7.75 -14.84
N ARG A 31 8.05 6.47 -14.49
CA ARG A 31 7.61 5.33 -15.30
C ARG A 31 6.10 5.18 -15.31
N GLU A 32 5.45 5.40 -14.16
CA GLU A 32 4.01 5.26 -14.01
C GLU A 32 3.38 6.45 -13.27
N PRO A 33 3.11 7.57 -13.99
CA PRO A 33 2.58 8.78 -13.39
C PRO A 33 1.19 8.61 -12.75
N ARG A 34 0.39 7.62 -13.19
CA ARG A 34 -0.99 7.46 -12.73
C ARG A 34 -1.09 7.16 -11.23
N TRP A 35 -0.09 6.49 -10.65
CA TRP A 35 -0.11 6.13 -9.22
C TRP A 35 -0.15 7.32 -8.29
N ARG A 36 0.44 8.45 -8.70
CA ARG A 36 0.29 9.69 -7.95
C ARG A 36 -1.17 10.14 -7.92
N GLY A 37 -1.86 10.06 -9.05
CA GLY A 37 -3.29 10.37 -9.15
C GLY A 37 -4.12 9.43 -8.28
N ASP A 38 -3.91 8.13 -8.44
CA ASP A 38 -4.65 7.08 -7.72
C ASP A 38 -4.49 7.18 -6.20
N LEU A 39 -3.27 7.37 -5.71
CA LEU A 39 -3.00 7.52 -4.28
C LEU A 39 -3.52 8.84 -3.72
N ASN A 40 -3.52 9.93 -4.51
CA ASN A 40 -4.11 11.19 -4.11
C ASN A 40 -5.64 11.10 -4.03
N GLU A 41 -6.27 10.38 -4.95
CA GLU A 41 -7.70 10.12 -4.92
C GLU A 41 -8.08 9.27 -3.71
N LEU A 42 -7.34 8.19 -3.46
CA LEU A 42 -7.55 7.36 -2.28
C LEU A 42 -7.36 8.17 -0.98
N LEU A 43 -6.33 9.01 -0.92
CA LEU A 43 -6.10 9.89 0.22
C LEU A 43 -7.30 10.79 0.49
N ARG A 44 -7.89 11.39 -0.55
CA ARG A 44 -9.09 12.23 -0.43
C ARG A 44 -10.29 11.42 0.07
N ALA A 45 -10.55 10.27 -0.55
CA ALA A 45 -11.65 9.38 -0.15
C ALA A 45 -11.57 8.93 1.32
N LEU A 46 -10.35 8.76 1.85
CA LEU A 46 -10.14 8.39 3.26
C LEU A 46 -10.13 9.60 4.21
N ASN A 47 -9.83 10.81 3.73
CA ASN A 47 -9.84 12.03 4.55
C ASN A 47 -11.26 12.40 5.02
N ASP A 48 -12.28 12.09 4.21
CA ASP A 48 -13.69 12.28 4.61
C ASP A 48 -14.06 11.49 5.87
N TRP A 49 -13.28 10.46 6.20
CA TRP A 49 -13.41 9.62 7.39
C TRP A 49 -12.29 9.83 8.40
N GLU A 50 -11.51 10.91 8.29
CA GLU A 50 -10.34 11.19 9.13
C GLU A 50 -9.30 10.05 9.15
N ARG A 51 -9.19 9.29 8.05
CA ARG A 51 -8.28 8.13 7.91
C ARG A 51 -7.32 8.25 6.72
N GLY A 52 -7.05 9.48 6.29
CA GLY A 52 -5.97 9.75 5.35
C GLY A 52 -4.61 9.23 5.83
N PHE A 53 -3.67 9.13 4.89
CA PHE A 53 -2.32 8.64 5.15
C PHE A 53 -1.26 9.67 4.75
N GLY A 54 -0.16 9.70 5.49
CA GLY A 54 0.97 10.58 5.22
C GLY A 54 1.83 10.12 4.04
N PHE A 55 2.75 11.00 3.63
CA PHE A 55 3.70 10.76 2.54
C PHE A 55 4.48 9.45 2.67
N ARG A 56 4.78 8.99 3.89
CA ARG A 56 5.48 7.72 4.12
C ARG A 56 4.72 6.50 3.60
N ALA A 57 3.39 6.47 3.72
CA ALA A 57 2.60 5.36 3.21
C ALA A 57 2.60 5.32 1.69
N PHE A 58 2.45 6.50 1.07
CA PHE A 58 2.56 6.70 -0.37
C PHE A 58 3.91 6.17 -0.90
N ASP A 59 4.97 6.66 -0.28
CA ASP A 59 6.35 6.32 -0.53
C ASP A 59 6.62 4.81 -0.46
N GLU A 60 6.18 4.16 0.63
CA GLU A 60 6.35 2.73 0.83
C GLU A 60 5.58 1.90 -0.20
N ILE A 61 4.41 2.37 -0.66
CA ILE A 61 3.64 1.71 -1.72
C ILE A 61 4.42 1.77 -3.03
N VAL A 62 4.86 2.96 -3.46
CA VAL A 62 5.59 3.11 -4.72
C VAL A 62 6.93 2.35 -4.69
N ALA A 63 7.68 2.43 -3.59
CA ALA A 63 8.94 1.71 -3.44
C ALA A 63 8.74 0.19 -3.51
N PHE A 64 7.66 -0.33 -2.90
CA PHE A 64 7.32 -1.75 -3.02
C PHE A 64 7.10 -2.14 -4.48
N VAL A 65 6.36 -1.34 -5.24
CA VAL A 65 6.06 -1.66 -6.63
C VAL A 65 7.31 -1.59 -7.52
N ALA A 66 8.18 -0.61 -7.29
CA ALA A 66 9.47 -0.52 -7.97
C ALA A 66 10.32 -1.79 -7.76
N LEU A 67 10.43 -2.24 -6.50
CA LEU A 67 11.16 -3.47 -6.15
C LEU A 67 10.48 -4.72 -6.71
N ALA A 68 9.14 -4.79 -6.64
CA ALA A 68 8.37 -5.90 -7.18
C ALA A 68 8.55 -6.03 -8.69
N ARG A 69 8.62 -4.90 -9.41
CA ARG A 69 8.92 -4.84 -10.84
C ARG A 69 10.33 -5.33 -11.13
N GLU A 70 11.33 -4.81 -10.42
CA GLU A 70 12.74 -5.19 -10.57
C GLU A 70 12.95 -6.70 -10.39
N ASN A 71 12.26 -7.28 -9.40
CA ASN A 71 12.41 -8.69 -9.03
C ASN A 71 11.36 -9.61 -9.68
N GLN A 72 10.49 -9.08 -10.55
CA GLN A 72 9.42 -9.83 -11.22
C GLN A 72 8.55 -10.66 -10.26
N MET A 73 8.25 -10.11 -9.08
CA MET A 73 7.56 -10.82 -8.00
C MET A 73 6.06 -11.06 -8.24
N PHE A 74 5.48 -10.33 -9.20
CA PHE A 74 4.06 -10.36 -9.53
C PHE A 74 3.88 -10.44 -11.04
N ASP A 75 2.75 -11.01 -11.47
CA ASP A 75 2.38 -11.14 -12.89
C ASP A 75 2.21 -9.78 -13.59
N SER A 76 1.89 -8.74 -12.82
CA SER A 76 1.75 -7.38 -13.30
C SER A 76 2.11 -6.36 -12.22
N VAL A 77 2.38 -5.15 -12.67
CA VAL A 77 2.72 -4.03 -11.79
C VAL A 77 1.49 -3.55 -11.03
N GLU A 78 0.32 -3.62 -11.66
CA GLU A 78 -0.98 -3.37 -11.08
C GLU A 78 -1.27 -4.33 -9.94
N ALA A 79 -0.95 -5.62 -10.10
CA ALA A 79 -1.09 -6.60 -9.03
C ALA A 79 -0.16 -6.30 -7.84
N ALA A 80 1.08 -5.85 -8.11
CA ALA A 80 1.99 -5.39 -7.07
C ALA A 80 1.45 -4.14 -6.35
N PHE A 81 0.88 -3.18 -7.08
CA PHE A 81 0.30 -1.96 -6.53
C PHE A 81 -0.93 -2.26 -5.66
N ASP A 82 -1.87 -3.07 -6.14
CA ASP A 82 -3.03 -3.54 -5.36
C ASP A 82 -2.57 -4.24 -4.07
N CYS A 83 -1.59 -5.13 -4.17
CA CYS A 83 -1.00 -5.78 -3.00
C CYS A 83 -0.40 -4.80 -2.00
N ALA A 84 0.36 -3.81 -2.48
CA ALA A 84 0.99 -2.81 -1.62
C ALA A 84 -0.05 -1.96 -0.89
N VAL A 85 -1.10 -1.50 -1.59
CA VAL A 85 -2.20 -0.73 -1.00
C VAL A 85 -2.93 -1.55 0.06
N ALA A 86 -3.33 -2.79 -0.27
CA ALA A 86 -3.98 -3.69 0.67
C ALA A 86 -3.16 -3.91 1.95
N ALA A 87 -1.84 -4.08 1.81
CA ALA A 87 -0.92 -4.31 2.92
C ALA A 87 -0.63 -3.04 3.74
N LYS A 88 -0.63 -1.86 3.13
CA LYS A 88 -0.22 -0.60 3.78
C LYS A 88 -1.36 0.24 4.32
N ILE A 89 -2.54 0.18 3.70
CA ILE A 89 -3.67 1.06 4.04
C ILE A 89 -4.64 0.34 4.98
N ALA A 90 -5.14 -0.84 4.61
CA ALA A 90 -6.18 -1.50 5.39
C ALA A 90 -5.79 -1.77 6.86
N PRO A 91 -4.55 -2.19 7.20
CA PRO A 91 -4.15 -2.38 8.59
C PRO A 91 -4.06 -1.09 9.43
N ARG A 92 -4.00 0.09 8.78
CA ARG A 92 -3.97 1.39 9.45
C ARG A 92 -5.35 1.92 9.84
N LEU A 93 -6.41 1.43 9.19
CA LEU A 93 -7.79 1.83 9.50
C LEU A 93 -8.20 1.27 10.87
N ARG A 94 -8.12 2.11 11.92
CA ARG A 94 -8.44 1.77 13.32
C ARG A 94 -9.18 2.93 13.97
N GLY A 95 -9.77 2.71 15.15
CA GLY A 95 -10.56 3.71 15.87
C GLY A 95 -12.03 3.32 16.00
N GLY A 96 -12.91 4.31 16.16
CA GLY A 96 -14.36 4.09 16.36
C GLY A 96 -15.02 3.36 15.19
N GLY A 97 -15.93 2.42 15.49
CA GLY A 97 -16.54 1.46 14.55
C GLY A 97 -17.08 2.11 13.27
N ALA A 98 -18.00 3.06 13.41
CA ALA A 98 -18.61 3.76 12.27
C ALA A 98 -17.59 4.49 11.37
N MET A 99 -16.57 5.11 11.96
CA MET A 99 -15.52 5.80 11.18
C MET A 99 -14.64 4.80 10.42
N VAL A 100 -14.31 3.67 11.06
CA VAL A 100 -13.51 2.62 10.42
C VAL A 100 -14.32 1.94 9.31
N GLU A 101 -15.60 1.69 9.53
CA GLU A 101 -16.47 1.11 8.51
C GLU A 101 -16.59 2.04 7.30
N GLY A 102 -16.89 3.32 7.51
CA GLY A 102 -16.96 4.30 6.42
C GLY A 102 -15.67 4.37 5.60
N ALA A 103 -14.52 4.40 6.27
CA ALA A 103 -13.22 4.35 5.60
C ALA A 103 -12.99 3.03 4.83
N LEU A 104 -13.47 1.90 5.34
CA LEU A 104 -13.38 0.61 4.64
C LEU A 104 -14.31 0.54 3.43
N VAL A 105 -15.49 1.15 3.49
CA VAL A 105 -16.41 1.31 2.35
C VAL A 105 -15.75 2.18 1.28
N ALA A 106 -15.17 3.32 1.66
CA ALA A 106 -14.46 4.19 0.73
C ALA A 106 -13.27 3.47 0.05
N LEU A 107 -12.46 2.73 0.82
CA LEU A 107 -11.36 1.93 0.29
C LEU A 107 -11.85 0.82 -0.65
N GLU A 108 -12.95 0.14 -0.31
CA GLU A 108 -13.55 -0.90 -1.16
C GLU A 108 -14.07 -0.32 -2.48
N SER A 109 -14.81 0.79 -2.44
CA SER A 109 -15.35 1.44 -3.65
C SER A 109 -14.23 1.89 -4.58
N TRP A 110 -13.23 2.60 -4.06
CA TRP A 110 -12.04 3.01 -4.82
C TRP A 110 -11.32 1.82 -5.46
N ALA A 111 -11.20 0.71 -4.73
CA ALA A 111 -10.55 -0.50 -5.24
C ALA A 111 -11.39 -1.18 -6.33
N ARG A 112 -12.72 -1.20 -6.22
CA ARG A 112 -13.61 -1.80 -7.22
C ARG A 112 -13.60 -1.05 -8.54
N GLU A 113 -13.58 0.28 -8.51
CA GLU A 113 -13.50 1.13 -9.72
C GLU A 113 -12.21 0.89 -10.52
N ARG A 114 -11.17 0.40 -9.86
CA ARG A 114 -9.84 0.11 -10.44
C ARG A 114 -9.56 -1.38 -10.61
N GLU A 115 -10.56 -2.22 -10.36
CA GLU A 115 -10.45 -3.69 -10.46
C GLU A 115 -9.36 -4.30 -9.53
N PHE A 116 -9.07 -3.62 -8.41
CA PHE A 116 -8.12 -4.04 -7.38
C PHE A 116 -8.76 -5.04 -6.41
N SER A 117 -8.80 -6.29 -6.86
CA SER A 117 -9.44 -7.40 -6.14
C SER A 117 -8.90 -7.62 -4.72
N ARG A 118 -7.59 -7.51 -4.49
CA ARG A 118 -6.99 -7.80 -3.18
C ARG A 118 -7.35 -6.74 -2.16
N THR A 119 -7.27 -5.47 -2.55
CA THR A 119 -7.68 -4.35 -1.69
C THR A 119 -9.17 -4.43 -1.38
N SER A 120 -10.01 -4.71 -2.39
CA SER A 120 -11.45 -4.90 -2.19
C SER A 120 -11.75 -6.04 -1.19
N GLU A 121 -11.12 -7.21 -1.36
CA GLU A 121 -11.33 -8.35 -0.48
C GLU A 121 -10.85 -8.13 0.96
N VAL A 122 -9.71 -7.46 1.14
CA VAL A 122 -9.21 -7.13 2.49
C VAL A 122 -10.14 -6.16 3.19
N SER A 123 -10.69 -5.16 2.48
CA SER A 123 -11.69 -4.23 3.03
C SER A 123 -12.94 -4.96 3.47
N LYS A 124 -13.53 -5.79 2.61
CA LYS A 124 -14.73 -6.59 2.94
C LYS A 124 -14.50 -7.52 4.12
N ARG A 125 -13.36 -8.23 4.14
CA ARG A 125 -13.02 -9.14 5.24
C ARG A 125 -12.94 -8.40 6.57
N LYS A 126 -12.35 -7.20 6.57
CA LYS A 126 -12.24 -6.39 7.78
C LYS A 126 -13.58 -5.82 8.22
N ARG A 127 -14.46 -5.43 7.29
CA ARG A 127 -15.85 -5.03 7.61
C ARG A 127 -16.65 -6.15 8.26
N ARG A 128 -16.64 -7.36 7.67
CA ARG A 128 -17.27 -8.55 8.26
C ARG A 128 -16.75 -8.86 9.66
N HIS A 129 -15.48 -8.57 9.91
CA HIS A 129 -14.92 -8.70 11.26
C HIS A 129 -15.52 -7.66 12.22
N LEU A 130 -15.65 -6.39 11.83
CA LEU A 130 -16.28 -5.35 12.67
C LEU A 130 -17.73 -5.70 13.02
N GLU A 131 -18.52 -6.14 12.03
CA GLU A 131 -19.91 -6.58 12.21
C GLU A 131 -20.00 -7.74 13.21
N ARG A 132 -19.16 -8.77 13.05
CA ARG A 132 -19.14 -9.94 13.94
C ARG A 132 -18.78 -9.59 15.39
N GLU A 133 -17.92 -8.60 15.57
CA GLU A 133 -17.47 -8.14 16.89
C GLU A 133 -18.42 -7.06 17.48
N GLY A 134 -19.52 -6.72 16.80
CA GLY A 134 -20.55 -5.80 17.30
C GLY A 134 -20.15 -4.32 17.30
N TRP A 135 -19.18 -3.93 16.48
CA TRP A 135 -18.74 -2.53 16.36
C TRP A 135 -19.61 -1.70 15.42
N VAL A 136 -20.35 -2.36 14.54
CA VAL A 136 -21.26 -1.82 13.53
C VAL A 136 -22.45 -2.75 13.35
#